data_AF-A0A0G1Q349-F1
#
_entry.id   AF-A0A0G1Q349-F1
#
_cell.length_a   1.000
_cell.length_b   1.000
_cell.length_c   1.000
_cell.angle_alpha   90.00
_cell.angle_beta   90.00
_cell.angle_gamma   90.00
#
_symmetry.space_group_name_H-M   'P 1'
#
loop_
_entity.id
_entity.type
_entity.pdbx_description
1 polymer ?
#
loop_
_entity_poly.entity_id
_entity_poly.type
_entity_poly.pdbx_seq_one_letter_code
_entity_poly.pdbx_strand_id
1 'polypeptide(L)'
;MNKIPPLRTTNYELRTNAGFTLVEMIVAVALFALVMLVSVGALLSLTAANRKAQALQSVMNNLNVALDGMVRSIRMGTDYHCGGGAFTLPQNCPNGDALLAFEPFGGNPSDSADQWIYSYDPATKRVYKSEKGTTISPFPVTAPANVKTRTAFSLQATAVQRVLDL
;
A
#
# COMPACT_ATOMS: atom_id res chain seq x y z
N MET A 1 62.82 -25.80 -50.64
CA MET A 1 62.18 -25.17 -49.46
C MET A 1 62.72 -23.74 -49.34
N ASN A 2 61.92 -22.73 -49.71
CA ASN A 2 62.31 -21.33 -49.64
C ASN A 2 62.05 -20.79 -48.23
N LYS A 3 63.10 -20.27 -47.56
CA LYS A 3 62.98 -19.63 -46.24
C LYS A 3 62.29 -18.28 -46.40
N ILE A 4 61.16 -18.11 -45.72
CA ILE A 4 60.45 -16.83 -45.60
C ILE A 4 61.27 -15.89 -44.70
N PRO A 5 61.55 -14.65 -45.10
CA PRO A 5 62.31 -13.72 -44.28
C PRO A 5 61.50 -13.28 -43.04
N PRO A 6 62.15 -13.08 -41.89
CA PRO A 6 61.47 -12.68 -40.66
C PRO A 6 60.89 -11.27 -40.78
N LEU A 7 59.65 -11.10 -40.31
CA LEU A 7 58.96 -9.80 -40.28
C LEU A 7 59.58 -8.91 -39.20
N ARG A 8 59.93 -7.66 -39.56
CA ARG A 8 60.44 -6.67 -38.62
C ARG A 8 59.32 -6.23 -37.68
N THR A 9 59.43 -6.56 -36.39
CA THR A 9 58.62 -5.97 -35.34
C THR A 9 59.22 -4.61 -34.96
N THR A 10 58.47 -3.54 -35.16
CA THR A 10 58.82 -2.22 -34.61
C THR A 10 58.52 -2.23 -33.12
N ASN A 11 59.58 -2.20 -32.29
CA ASN A 11 59.44 -1.99 -30.85
C ASN A 11 59.05 -0.54 -30.61
N TYR A 12 57.77 -0.30 -30.31
CA TYR A 12 57.33 1.00 -29.80
C TYR A 12 57.69 1.06 -28.31
N GLU A 13 58.79 1.75 -27.98
CA GLU A 13 59.05 2.15 -26.60
C GLU A 13 58.20 3.37 -26.27
N LEU A 14 57.15 3.17 -25.48
CA LEU A 14 56.42 4.28 -24.85
C LEU A 14 57.39 4.98 -23.89
N ARG A 15 57.69 6.26 -24.15
CA ARG A 15 58.50 7.08 -23.23
C ARG A 15 57.80 7.16 -21.87
N THR A 16 58.38 6.55 -20.84
CA THR A 16 57.83 6.54 -19.47
C THR A 16 58.40 7.63 -18.56
N ASN A 17 59.19 8.57 -19.09
CA ASN A 17 59.89 9.61 -18.32
C ASN A 17 59.05 10.85 -17.96
N ALA A 18 57.72 10.75 -17.94
CA ALA A 18 56.83 11.84 -17.55
C ALA A 18 56.00 11.41 -16.33
N GLY A 19 56.22 12.09 -15.19
CA GLY A 19 55.40 11.93 -13.98
C GLY A 19 54.23 12.91 -13.97
N PHE A 20 53.18 12.58 -13.21
CA PHE A 20 52.05 13.49 -12.99
C PHE A 20 52.50 14.76 -12.26
N THR A 21 51.98 15.91 -12.67
CA THR A 21 52.26 17.16 -11.95
C THR A 21 51.42 17.24 -10.67
N LEU A 22 51.90 17.97 -9.66
CA LEU A 22 51.13 18.23 -8.43
C LEU A 22 49.76 18.84 -8.73
N VAL A 23 49.69 19.74 -9.72
CA VAL A 23 48.45 20.40 -10.14
C VAL A 23 47.45 19.38 -10.72
N GLU A 24 47.94 18.40 -11.48
CA GLU A 24 47.12 17.34 -12.09
C GLU A 24 46.45 16.45 -11.03
N MET A 25 47.20 16.09 -9.98
CA MET A 25 46.66 15.33 -8.84
C MET A 25 45.63 16.14 -8.03
N ILE A 26 45.87 17.44 -7.83
CA ILE A 26 44.93 18.32 -7.12
C ILE A 26 43.61 18.43 -7.89
N VAL A 27 43.68 18.65 -9.21
CA VAL A 27 42.49 18.74 -10.07
C VAL A 27 41.75 17.39 -10.13
N ALA A 28 42.47 16.27 -10.25
CA ALA A 28 41.86 14.94 -10.31
C ALA A 28 41.09 14.60 -9.01
N VAL A 29 41.69 14.85 -7.85
CA VAL A 29 41.03 14.58 -6.55
C VAL A 29 39.84 15.52 -6.33
N ALA A 30 39.96 16.79 -6.71
CA ALA A 30 38.86 17.76 -6.60
C ALA A 30 37.64 17.35 -7.45
N LEU A 31 37.87 16.96 -8.71
CA LEU A 31 36.79 16.50 -9.59
C LEU A 31 36.19 15.18 -9.13
N PHE A 32 37.02 14.24 -8.69
CA PHE A 32 36.55 12.96 -8.15
C PHE A 32 35.65 13.15 -6.91
N ALA A 33 36.07 14.00 -5.98
CA ALA A 33 35.29 14.29 -4.78
C ALA A 33 33.93 14.93 -5.12
N LEU A 34 33.88 15.84 -6.10
CA LEU A 34 32.64 16.48 -6.54
C LEU A 34 31.66 15.46 -7.15
N VAL A 35 32.15 14.56 -8.00
CA VAL A 35 31.31 13.51 -8.61
C VAL A 35 30.78 12.54 -7.56
N MET A 36 31.62 12.12 -6.61
CA MET A 36 31.20 11.25 -5.51
C MET A 36 30.14 11.92 -4.63
N LEU A 37 30.28 13.23 -4.34
CA LEU A 37 29.30 13.97 -3.55
C LEU A 37 27.92 13.99 -4.21
N VAL A 38 27.85 14.29 -5.51
CA VAL A 38 26.58 14.27 -6.27
C VAL A 38 25.99 12.86 -6.30
N SER A 39 26.83 11.84 -6.51
CA SER A 39 26.40 10.44 -6.58
C SER A 39 25.80 9.94 -5.27
N VAL A 40 26.44 10.26 -4.13
CA VAL A 40 25.94 9.90 -2.80
C VAL A 40 24.64 10.64 -2.48
N GLY A 41 24.53 11.93 -2.85
CA GLY A 41 23.30 12.69 -2.70
C GLY A 41 22.10 12.07 -3.44
N ALA A 42 22.34 11.60 -4.67
CA ALA A 42 21.34 10.88 -5.45
C ALA A 42 20.96 9.54 -4.81
N LEU A 43 21.94 8.76 -4.34
CA LEU A 43 21.71 7.48 -3.66
C LEU A 43 20.89 7.64 -2.37
N LEU A 44 21.20 8.65 -1.55
CA LEU A 44 20.44 8.95 -0.33
C LEU A 44 18.98 9.29 -0.65
N SER A 45 18.76 10.09 -1.70
CA SER A 45 17.40 10.44 -2.15
C SER A 45 16.63 9.21 -2.63
N LEU A 46 17.28 8.33 -3.41
CA LEU A 46 16.69 7.09 -3.89
C LEU A 46 16.36 6.12 -2.74
N THR A 47 17.27 5.98 -1.76
CA THR A 47 17.03 5.11 -0.60
C THR A 47 15.88 5.61 0.27
N ALA A 48 15.75 6.92 0.46
CA ALA A 48 14.59 7.52 1.15
C ALA A 48 13.28 7.24 0.40
N ALA A 49 13.27 7.38 -0.92
CA ALA A 49 12.12 7.05 -1.75
C ALA A 49 11.76 5.56 -1.68
N ASN A 50 12.75 4.67 -1.74
CA ASN A 50 12.56 3.22 -1.62
C ASN A 50 11.97 2.82 -0.26
N ARG A 51 12.46 3.40 0.85
CA ARG A 51 11.88 3.15 2.19
C ARG A 51 10.41 3.55 2.27
N LYS A 52 10.06 4.70 1.67
CA LYS A 52 8.67 5.15 1.60
C LYS A 52 7.81 4.19 0.76
N ALA A 53 8.30 3.74 -0.39
CA ALA A 53 7.60 2.77 -1.22
C ALA A 53 7.36 1.44 -0.49
N GLN A 54 8.35 0.94 0.25
CA GLN A 54 8.23 -0.27 1.07
C GLN A 54 7.16 -0.12 2.16
N ALA A 55 7.13 1.02 2.85
CA ALA A 55 6.11 1.29 3.86
C ALA A 55 4.70 1.31 3.26
N LEU A 56 4.53 1.94 2.09
CA LEU A 56 3.27 1.95 1.36
C LEU A 56 2.85 0.54 0.93
N GLN A 57 3.78 -0.26 0.39
CA GLN A 57 3.49 -1.62 -0.05
C GLN A 57 2.96 -2.50 1.10
N SER A 58 3.54 -2.36 2.30
CA SER A 58 3.07 -3.06 3.51
C SER A 58 1.64 -2.68 3.88
N VAL A 59 1.32 -1.37 3.86
CA VAL A 59 -0.04 -0.87 4.12
C VAL A 59 -1.03 -1.38 3.08
N MET A 60 -0.66 -1.37 1.79
CA MET A 60 -1.53 -1.85 0.71
C MET A 60 -1.82 -3.35 0.83
N ASN A 61 -0.80 -4.16 1.14
CA ASN A 61 -0.98 -5.59 1.36
C ASN A 61 -1.91 -5.87 2.54
N ASN A 62 -1.70 -5.18 3.66
CA ASN A 62 -2.57 -5.31 4.83
C ASN A 62 -4.02 -4.90 4.51
N LEU A 63 -4.21 -3.79 3.79
CA LEU A 63 -5.52 -3.35 3.35
C LEU A 63 -6.20 -4.37 2.43
N ASN A 64 -5.46 -4.97 1.50
CA ASN A 64 -6.00 -5.95 0.57
C ASN A 64 -6.57 -7.18 1.30
N VAL A 65 -5.84 -7.70 2.30
CA VAL A 65 -6.30 -8.81 3.13
C VAL A 65 -7.56 -8.43 3.93
N ALA A 66 -7.57 -7.24 4.54
CA ALA A 66 -8.72 -6.76 5.29
C ALA A 66 -9.98 -6.59 4.40
N LEU A 67 -9.79 -6.04 3.20
CA LEU A 67 -10.88 -5.83 2.23
C LEU A 67 -11.43 -7.15 1.69
N ASP A 68 -10.60 -8.16 1.40
CA ASP A 68 -11.09 -9.47 0.96
C ASP A 68 -11.96 -10.13 2.05
N GLY A 69 -11.51 -10.07 3.31
CA GLY A 69 -12.29 -10.53 4.46
C GLY A 69 -13.61 -9.78 4.63
N MET A 70 -13.61 -8.45 4.45
CA MET A 70 -14.81 -7.62 4.46
C MET A 70 -15.79 -7.96 3.33
N VAL A 71 -15.30 -8.06 2.09
CA VAL A 71 -16.16 -8.34 0.93
C VAL A 71 -16.79 -9.73 1.07
N ARG A 72 -16.03 -10.71 1.54
CA ARG A 72 -16.55 -12.05 1.81
C ARG A 72 -17.63 -12.04 2.88
N SER A 73 -17.42 -11.34 3.98
CA SER A 73 -18.41 -11.27 5.07
C SER A 73 -19.67 -10.53 4.64
N ILE A 74 -19.53 -9.40 3.95
CA ILE A 74 -20.63 -8.61 3.40
C ILE A 74 -21.45 -9.45 2.41
N ARG A 75 -20.81 -10.21 1.50
CA ARG A 75 -21.51 -11.05 0.52
C ARG A 75 -22.35 -12.16 1.13
N MET A 76 -21.93 -12.68 2.29
CA MET A 76 -22.62 -13.77 2.97
C MET A 76 -23.63 -13.27 4.01
N GLY A 77 -23.64 -11.97 4.30
CA GLY A 77 -24.54 -11.36 5.28
C GLY A 77 -25.90 -10.99 4.72
N THR A 78 -26.84 -10.68 5.61
CA THR A 78 -28.18 -10.17 5.29
C THR A 78 -28.49 -8.92 6.12
N ASP A 79 -29.67 -8.33 5.92
CA ASP A 79 -30.19 -7.23 6.76
C ASP A 79 -29.20 -6.06 6.93
N TYR A 80 -28.75 -5.52 5.81
CA TYR A 80 -27.75 -4.46 5.81
C TYR A 80 -28.31 -3.14 6.39
N HIS A 81 -27.56 -2.57 7.31
CA HIS A 81 -27.83 -1.29 7.95
C HIS A 81 -26.64 -0.37 7.78
N CYS A 82 -26.86 0.80 7.19
CA CYS A 82 -25.81 1.80 7.06
C CYS A 82 -26.09 3.03 7.92
N GLY A 83 -25.06 3.53 8.58
CA GLY A 83 -25.13 4.65 9.51
C GLY A 83 -25.57 4.27 10.93
N GLY A 84 -25.87 5.27 11.75
CA GLY A 84 -26.27 5.04 13.14
C GLY A 84 -27.74 4.61 13.27
N GLY A 85 -28.08 3.94 14.38
CA GLY A 85 -29.45 3.54 14.69
C GLY A 85 -29.54 2.17 15.35
N ALA A 86 -30.71 1.54 15.22
CA ALA A 86 -30.91 0.15 15.62
C ALA A 86 -30.46 -0.79 14.47
N PHE A 87 -29.41 -1.56 14.72
CA PHE A 87 -28.75 -2.40 13.70
C PHE A 87 -29.55 -3.65 13.30
N THR A 88 -30.68 -3.92 13.94
CA THR A 88 -31.59 -5.04 13.63
C THR A 88 -32.57 -4.73 12.48
N LEU A 89 -32.64 -3.46 12.05
CA LEU A 89 -33.53 -3.02 10.97
C LEU A 89 -32.69 -2.61 9.75
N PRO A 90 -33.01 -3.06 8.53
CA PRO A 90 -32.31 -2.59 7.34
C PRO A 90 -32.43 -1.08 7.16
N GLN A 91 -31.31 -0.41 6.86
CA GLN A 91 -31.26 1.04 6.64
C GLN A 91 -30.36 1.38 5.46
N ASN A 92 -30.90 2.16 4.52
CA ASN A 92 -30.16 2.67 3.37
C ASN A 92 -29.42 3.97 3.73
N CYS A 93 -28.31 4.23 3.04
CA CYS A 93 -27.56 5.49 3.15
C CYS A 93 -27.21 6.01 1.75
N PRO A 94 -28.09 6.80 1.11
CA PRO A 94 -27.89 7.29 -0.26
C PRO A 94 -26.64 8.16 -0.42
N ASN A 95 -26.26 8.88 0.64
CA ASN A 95 -25.09 9.76 0.68
C ASN A 95 -23.83 9.06 1.23
N GLY A 96 -23.96 7.78 1.56
CA GLY A 96 -22.95 6.99 2.25
C GLY A 96 -22.76 7.36 3.73
N ASP A 97 -22.21 6.43 4.49
CA ASP A 97 -21.82 6.60 5.89
C ASP A 97 -20.47 5.92 6.17
N ALA A 98 -19.85 6.24 7.30
CA ALA A 98 -18.61 5.63 7.77
C ALA A 98 -18.85 4.29 8.50
N LEU A 99 -20.12 3.91 8.72
CA LEU A 99 -20.52 2.70 9.42
C LEU A 99 -21.42 1.83 8.53
N LEU A 100 -21.09 0.55 8.46
CA LEU A 100 -21.89 -0.50 7.85
C LEU A 100 -22.07 -1.64 8.85
N ALA A 101 -23.30 -1.95 9.20
CA ALA A 101 -23.69 -3.11 9.98
C ALA A 101 -24.48 -4.09 9.12
N PHE A 102 -24.40 -5.38 9.43
CA PHE A 102 -25.20 -6.41 8.79
C PHE A 102 -25.25 -7.66 9.65
N GLU A 103 -26.20 -8.52 9.34
CA GLU A 103 -26.37 -9.82 9.96
C GLU A 103 -25.39 -10.84 9.34
N PRO A 104 -24.49 -11.47 10.12
CA PRO A 104 -23.58 -12.46 9.58
C PRO A 104 -24.30 -13.74 9.14
N PHE A 105 -23.65 -14.54 8.29
CA PHE A 105 -24.18 -15.83 7.88
C PHE A 105 -24.46 -16.73 9.09
N GLY A 106 -25.72 -17.16 9.24
CA GLY A 106 -26.16 -18.04 10.32
C GLY A 106 -26.39 -17.35 11.67
N GLY A 107 -26.35 -16.02 11.72
CA GLY A 107 -26.77 -15.25 12.91
C GLY A 107 -28.29 -15.07 13.00
N ASN A 108 -28.75 -14.40 14.06
CA ASN A 108 -30.17 -14.14 14.28
C ASN A 108 -30.49 -12.64 14.07
N PRO A 109 -31.25 -12.28 13.01
CA PRO A 109 -31.62 -10.88 12.72
C PRO A 109 -32.34 -10.14 13.86
N SER A 110 -32.91 -10.88 14.82
CA SER A 110 -33.63 -10.31 15.98
C SER A 110 -32.74 -10.06 17.19
N ASP A 111 -31.50 -10.57 17.20
CA ASP A 111 -30.52 -10.32 18.25
C ASP A 111 -29.66 -9.12 17.85
N SER A 112 -29.58 -8.08 18.69
CA SER A 112 -28.74 -6.92 18.38
C SER A 112 -27.26 -7.11 18.76
N ALA A 113 -26.92 -8.26 19.34
CA ALA A 113 -25.63 -8.55 19.95
C ALA A 113 -24.71 -9.43 19.09
N ASP A 114 -25.12 -9.80 17.88
CA ASP A 114 -24.34 -10.61 16.93
C ASP A 114 -24.13 -9.94 15.56
N GLN A 115 -24.68 -8.73 15.32
CA GLN A 115 -24.38 -8.00 14.08
C GLN A 115 -22.89 -7.73 13.93
N TRP A 116 -22.44 -7.86 12.68
CA TRP A 116 -21.10 -7.47 12.27
C TRP A 116 -21.10 -6.03 11.83
N ILE A 117 -20.31 -5.21 12.52
CA ILE A 117 -20.23 -3.77 12.28
C ILE A 117 -18.83 -3.43 11.79
N TYR A 118 -18.75 -2.84 10.59
CA TYR A 118 -17.55 -2.20 10.09
C TYR A 118 -17.68 -0.70 10.23
N SER A 119 -16.67 -0.06 10.82
CA SER A 119 -16.65 1.39 11.00
C SER A 119 -15.28 1.95 10.64
N TYR A 120 -15.27 3.08 9.94
CA TYR A 120 -14.04 3.85 9.72
C TYR A 120 -13.91 4.96 10.75
N ASP A 121 -12.79 4.98 11.46
CA ASP A 121 -12.45 6.06 12.37
C ASP A 121 -11.52 7.07 11.67
N PRO A 122 -11.95 8.33 11.46
CA PRO A 122 -11.13 9.35 10.83
C PRO A 122 -9.95 9.82 11.69
N ALA A 123 -9.98 9.61 13.01
CA ALA A 123 -8.90 10.00 13.92
C ALA A 123 -7.72 9.04 13.81
N THR A 124 -7.98 7.74 13.89
CA THR A 124 -6.95 6.69 13.76
C THR A 124 -6.67 6.29 12.32
N LYS A 125 -7.53 6.68 11.36
CA LYS A 125 -7.46 6.34 9.92
C LYS A 125 -7.47 4.83 9.67
N ARG A 126 -8.27 4.10 10.46
CA ARG A 126 -8.35 2.63 10.42
C ARG A 126 -9.78 2.18 10.25
N VAL A 127 -9.93 1.03 9.62
CA VAL A 127 -11.19 0.30 9.62
C VAL A 127 -11.20 -0.60 10.85
N TYR A 128 -12.31 -0.54 11.57
CA TYR A 128 -12.61 -1.38 12.71
C TYR A 128 -13.73 -2.35 12.36
N LYS A 129 -13.72 -3.49 13.05
CA LYS A 129 -14.78 -4.49 13.02
C LYS A 129 -15.26 -4.76 14.45
N SER A 130 -16.57 -4.88 14.64
CA SER A 130 -17.20 -5.55 15.77
C SER A 130 -17.93 -6.79 15.26
N GLU A 131 -17.89 -7.87 16.02
CA GLU A 131 -18.62 -9.12 15.71
C GLU A 131 -19.81 -9.32 16.64
N LYS A 132 -20.02 -8.41 17.59
CA LYS A 132 -21.05 -8.55 18.62
C LYS A 132 -21.88 -7.28 18.81
N GLY A 133 -22.25 -6.65 17.70
CA GLY A 133 -23.02 -5.40 17.70
C GLY A 133 -22.34 -4.27 18.46
N THR A 134 -23.13 -3.50 19.22
CA THR A 134 -22.67 -2.38 20.07
C THR A 134 -22.06 -2.81 21.39
N THR A 135 -22.15 -4.09 21.73
CA THR A 135 -21.89 -4.59 23.09
C THR A 135 -20.40 -4.82 23.35
N ILE A 136 -19.58 -4.91 22.31
CA ILE A 136 -18.14 -5.18 22.42
C ILE A 136 -17.31 -4.15 21.66
N SER A 137 -16.15 -3.81 22.24
CA SER A 137 -15.19 -2.88 21.69
C SER A 137 -14.76 -3.28 20.27
N PRO A 138 -14.91 -2.39 19.28
CA PRO A 138 -14.41 -2.63 17.94
C PRO A 138 -12.89 -2.90 17.94
N PHE A 139 -12.44 -3.87 17.14
CA PHE A 139 -11.03 -4.15 16.92
C PHE A 139 -10.58 -3.70 15.53
N PRO A 140 -9.33 -3.24 15.37
CA PRO A 140 -8.87 -2.75 14.08
C PRO A 140 -8.57 -3.91 13.12
N VAL A 141 -9.14 -3.88 11.91
CA VAL A 141 -8.85 -4.86 10.85
C VAL A 141 -7.75 -4.40 9.90
N THR A 142 -7.46 -3.10 9.87
CA THR A 142 -6.35 -2.54 9.10
C THR A 142 -5.22 -2.02 10.00
N ALA A 143 -4.01 -1.98 9.46
CA ALA A 143 -2.84 -1.33 10.05
C ALA A 143 -3.05 0.19 10.11
N PRO A 144 -2.44 0.89 11.09
CA PRO A 144 -2.44 2.35 11.10
C PRO A 144 -1.70 2.87 9.87
N ALA A 145 -2.35 3.73 9.10
CA ALA A 145 -1.77 4.35 7.92
C ALA A 145 -1.63 5.86 8.13
N ASN A 146 -0.43 6.39 7.86
CA ASN A 146 -0.21 7.83 7.71
C ASN A 146 -0.68 8.36 6.34
N VAL A 147 -1.34 7.51 5.56
CA VAL A 147 -1.91 7.82 4.24
C VAL A 147 -3.35 8.29 4.43
N LYS A 148 -3.74 9.36 3.73
CA LYS A 148 -5.12 9.87 3.75
C LYS A 148 -6.01 8.92 2.97
N THR A 149 -6.64 7.97 3.67
CA THR A 149 -7.69 7.11 3.11
C THR A 149 -9.05 7.73 3.40
N ARG A 150 -9.99 7.57 2.47
CA ARG A 150 -11.41 7.83 2.71
C ARG A 150 -12.15 6.53 2.41
N THR A 151 -12.95 6.08 3.34
CA THR A 151 -13.87 4.95 3.12
C THR A 151 -15.27 5.46 3.39
N ALA A 152 -16.14 5.33 2.40
CA ALA A 152 -17.56 5.57 2.53
C ALA A 152 -18.26 4.27 2.14
N PHE A 153 -19.16 3.80 3.00
CA PHE A 153 -20.07 2.72 2.68
C PHE A 153 -21.35 3.34 2.17
N SER A 154 -21.81 2.91 1.00
CA SER A 154 -23.08 3.34 0.43
C SER A 154 -23.96 2.13 0.20
N LEU A 155 -25.16 2.17 0.76
CA LEU A 155 -26.20 1.18 0.53
C LEU A 155 -27.34 1.84 -0.23
N GLN A 156 -27.60 1.35 -1.43
CA GLN A 156 -28.77 1.69 -2.23
C GLN A 156 -29.52 0.40 -2.52
N ALA A 157 -30.46 0.03 -1.64
CA ALA A 157 -31.42 -1.00 -1.98
C ALA A 157 -32.31 -0.47 -3.13
N THR A 158 -32.04 -0.91 -4.36
CA THR A 158 -32.99 -0.76 -5.46
C THR A 158 -34.07 -1.82 -5.26
N ALA A 159 -35.24 -1.39 -4.81
CA ALA A 159 -36.42 -2.25 -4.68
C ALA A 159 -37.02 -2.61 -6.05
N VAL A 160 -36.24 -3.23 -6.96
CA VAL A 160 -36.73 -3.75 -8.25
C VAL A 160 -35.89 -4.98 -8.67
N GLN A 161 -35.80 -6.04 -7.86
CA GLN A 161 -35.33 -7.35 -8.36
C GLN A 161 -35.67 -8.53 -7.44
N ARG A 162 -36.83 -8.51 -6.75
CA ARG A 162 -37.25 -9.66 -5.93
C ARG A 162 -38.77 -9.88 -5.85
N VAL A 163 -39.50 -9.54 -6.92
CA VAL A 163 -40.95 -9.81 -7.08
C VAL A 163 -41.29 -10.33 -8.50
N LEU A 164 -40.32 -10.84 -9.28
CA LEU A 164 -40.62 -11.36 -10.64
C LEU A 164 -39.92 -12.66 -11.05
N ASP A 165 -39.29 -13.36 -10.12
CA ASP A 165 -38.92 -14.77 -10.32
C ASP A 165 -39.53 -15.61 -9.20
N LEU A 166 -40.86 -15.72 -9.24
CA LEU A 166 -41.73 -16.88 -8.93
C LEU A 166 -43.19 -16.42 -8.87
#